data_AF-A0A3L7XBX4-F1
#
_entry.id   AF-A0A3L7XBX4-F1
#
_cell.length_a   1.000
_cell.length_b   1.000
_cell.length_c   1.000
_cell.angle_alpha   90.00
_cell.angle_beta   90.00
_cell.angle_gamma   90.00
#
_symmetry.space_group_name_H-M   'P 1'
#
loop_
_entity.id
_entity.type
_entity.pdbx_description
1 polymer ?
#
loop_
_entity_poly.entity_id
_entity_poly.type
_entity_poly.pdbx_seq_one_letter_code
_entity_poly.pdbx_strand_id
1 'polypeptide(L)'
;MGGQATKLHSRILTVLLVTLLLTLTTAARPARLATAHSPQEVQSDWLTVVIDSGLPERYYNRLLSLLVYRVKTLETGNGLKKVLLLDRGSRADTTIGLMSLSAAEDAAVYSRFFAPVVAFSTVTDDIAQAELAARWQGAGGGSLAVTREYVAELHALLGTPMAESVIVTDTNGILALVEADASAVGIVPFDRLHPRFKVLSVDGVSVLDNHLDPSTYSLAAAVAVRGSYATELAELLAAQVTNGSNRDADRLTTLVMTGVTAMTRVTAAKMERNGYDYPARIISPTLSAADITHISNEVPFIEGCVVNASQDNLTMCSDTTYWAALEAVGTDIVGLSGNHVNDFGRDGARESIGWYRENDIAIYGSGLTVEEACAPLLWEHNGNRFAFIAALAFGPSFAWATDELPGACYYYDHKEEIFETIKKLRPEVDVIAVELQYLETYNPYPTGEQVTEFREVRAQGVDIVTGVQSHV
;
A
#
# COMPACT_ATOMS: atom_id res chain seq x y z
N MET A 1 -54.96 24.86 20.83
CA MET A 1 -55.81 23.69 20.56
C MET A 1 -54.85 22.53 20.33
N GLY A 2 -54.43 21.81 21.37
CA GLY A 2 -55.07 20.62 21.97
C GLY A 2 -54.14 19.44 21.68
N GLY A 3 -53.31 18.95 22.62
CA GLY A 3 -53.64 17.94 23.64
C GLY A 3 -53.38 16.53 23.06
N GLN A 4 -52.72 15.56 23.68
CA GLN A 4 -52.45 15.26 25.09
C GLN A 4 -51.25 14.31 25.23
N ALA A 5 -50.55 14.43 26.36
CA ALA A 5 -49.66 13.45 26.97
C ALA A 5 -50.44 12.38 27.76
N THR A 6 -49.81 11.23 28.03
CA THR A 6 -49.89 10.33 29.22
C THR A 6 -49.29 8.96 28.82
N LYS A 7 -48.60 8.14 29.64
CA LYS A 7 -48.54 7.95 31.09
C LYS A 7 -47.25 7.19 31.48
N LEU A 8 -46.62 7.65 32.55
CA LEU A 8 -45.65 6.97 33.42
C LEU A 8 -46.39 6.00 34.37
N HIS A 9 -45.77 4.89 34.82
CA HIS A 9 -45.89 4.20 36.14
C HIS A 9 -45.10 2.86 36.05
N SER A 10 -43.97 2.67 36.76
CA SER A 10 -43.80 2.29 38.18
C SER A 10 -43.55 0.78 38.37
N ARG A 11 -42.36 0.39 38.89
CA ARG A 11 -42.22 -0.20 40.25
C ARG A 11 -40.78 -0.64 40.55
N ILE A 12 -40.32 -0.19 41.72
CA ILE A 12 -39.07 -0.50 42.44
C ILE A 12 -39.45 -1.36 43.67
N LEU A 13 -38.49 -2.18 44.13
CA LEU A 13 -38.35 -2.84 45.46
C LEU A 13 -39.27 -4.03 45.82
N THR A 14 -38.67 -5.13 46.28
CA THR A 14 -38.81 -5.65 47.67
C THR A 14 -37.66 -6.61 48.00
N VAL A 15 -37.19 -6.51 49.24
CA VAL A 15 -36.03 -7.17 49.88
C VAL A 15 -36.54 -8.24 50.88
N LEU A 16 -35.63 -9.14 51.31
CA LEU A 16 -35.48 -9.72 52.68
C LEU A 16 -35.87 -11.20 52.92
N LEU A 17 -34.83 -12.05 53.02
CA LEU A 17 -34.40 -12.82 54.21
C LEU A 17 -35.44 -13.58 55.06
N VAL A 18 -35.34 -14.93 55.17
CA VAL A 18 -35.53 -15.68 56.45
C VAL A 18 -34.72 -16.98 56.47
N THR A 19 -34.01 -17.12 57.58
CA THR A 19 -33.17 -18.20 58.15
C THR A 19 -33.93 -19.45 58.65
N LEU A 20 -33.29 -20.62 58.49
CA LEU A 20 -32.94 -21.66 59.50
C LEU A 20 -34.04 -22.28 60.41
N LEU A 21 -34.18 -23.62 60.39
CA LEU A 21 -34.27 -24.56 61.54
C LEU A 21 -34.32 -26.03 61.00
N LEU A 22 -33.31 -26.89 61.23
CA LEU A 22 -33.15 -27.85 62.35
C LEU A 22 -34.31 -28.90 62.39
N THR A 23 -34.15 -30.23 62.31
CA THR A 23 -33.25 -31.13 63.07
C THR A 23 -33.24 -32.59 62.55
N LEU A 24 -32.05 -33.20 62.56
CA LEU A 24 -31.67 -34.52 63.12
C LEU A 24 -32.40 -35.81 62.69
N THR A 25 -31.64 -36.74 62.10
CA THR A 25 -31.35 -38.04 62.75
C THR A 25 -29.94 -38.54 62.37
N THR A 26 -29.16 -38.80 63.41
CA THR A 26 -27.92 -39.60 63.48
C THR A 26 -28.26 -41.09 63.21
N ALA A 27 -27.43 -42.02 62.74
CA ALA A 27 -25.99 -42.23 62.86
C ALA A 27 -25.55 -43.33 61.87
N ALA A 28 -24.30 -43.26 61.38
CA ALA A 28 -23.30 -44.36 61.35
C ALA A 28 -22.16 -44.00 60.39
N ARG A 29 -20.92 -43.93 60.91
CA ARG A 29 -19.68 -43.83 60.11
C ARG A 29 -19.40 -45.17 59.40
N PRO A 30 -18.76 -45.13 58.23
CA PRO A 30 -17.36 -45.56 58.24
C PRO A 30 -16.41 -44.72 57.37
N ALA A 31 -15.15 -44.77 57.78
CA ALA A 31 -13.91 -44.56 57.02
C ALA A 31 -13.70 -43.24 56.24
N ARG A 32 -12.69 -42.46 56.70
CA ARG A 32 -11.99 -41.47 55.89
C ARG A 32 -11.40 -42.16 54.65
N LEU A 33 -11.97 -41.94 53.48
CA LEU A 33 -11.20 -41.98 52.24
C LEU A 33 -10.41 -40.68 52.18
N ALA A 34 -9.09 -40.81 52.28
CA ALA A 34 -8.19 -39.75 51.89
C ALA A 34 -8.54 -39.37 50.44
N THR A 35 -8.90 -38.12 50.24
CA THR A 35 -8.99 -37.51 48.91
C THR A 35 -7.61 -37.67 48.27
N ALA A 36 -7.52 -38.58 47.31
CA ALA A 36 -6.37 -38.68 46.44
C ALA A 36 -6.09 -37.28 45.89
N HIS A 37 -4.89 -36.77 46.14
CA HIS A 37 -4.40 -35.63 45.39
C HIS A 37 -4.49 -36.04 43.92
N SER A 38 -5.23 -35.26 43.13
CA SER A 38 -5.07 -35.28 41.68
C SER A 38 -3.57 -35.20 41.40
N PRO A 39 -2.97 -36.13 40.63
CA PRO A 39 -1.56 -36.01 40.32
C PRO A 39 -1.36 -34.65 39.63
N GLN A 40 -0.53 -33.79 40.22
CA GLN A 40 0.07 -32.69 39.47
C GLN A 40 0.69 -33.34 38.24
N GLU A 41 0.20 -33.00 37.05
CA GLU A 41 0.85 -33.39 35.80
C GLU A 41 2.32 -33.01 35.92
N VAL A 42 3.19 -34.02 35.96
CA VAL A 42 4.63 -33.81 35.88
C VAL A 42 4.87 -33.26 34.49
N GLN A 43 4.94 -31.93 34.36
CA GLN A 43 5.27 -31.29 33.11
C GLN A 43 6.66 -31.78 32.70
N SER A 44 6.72 -32.55 31.61
CA SER A 44 7.95 -33.07 31.03
C SER A 44 8.99 -31.95 30.85
N ASP A 45 10.24 -32.23 31.18
CA ASP A 45 11.37 -31.34 30.86
C ASP A 45 11.61 -31.23 29.35
N TRP A 46 11.00 -32.12 28.56
CA TRP A 46 11.14 -32.17 27.11
C TRP A 46 9.97 -31.51 26.40
N LEU A 47 10.29 -30.79 25.32
CA LEU A 47 9.37 -30.35 24.30
C LEU A 47 9.65 -31.15 23.03
N THR A 48 8.71 -31.99 22.60
CA THR A 48 8.84 -32.71 21.33
C THR A 48 8.32 -31.89 20.16
N VAL A 49 9.10 -31.81 19.08
CA VAL A 49 8.80 -30.99 17.90
C VAL A 49 8.83 -31.86 16.65
N VAL A 50 7.88 -31.66 15.74
CA VAL A 50 7.88 -32.23 14.37
C VAL A 50 7.76 -31.11 13.35
N ILE A 51 8.51 -31.22 12.25
CA ILE A 51 8.31 -30.38 11.06
C ILE A 51 7.45 -31.17 10.07
N ASP A 52 6.36 -30.57 9.59
CA ASP A 52 5.49 -31.15 8.58
C ASP A 52 6.29 -31.55 7.33
N SER A 53 6.09 -32.77 6.84
CA SER A 53 6.75 -33.29 5.64
C SER A 53 6.25 -32.64 4.34
N GLY A 54 5.07 -32.01 4.35
CA GLY A 54 4.53 -31.24 3.23
C GLY A 54 5.13 -29.84 3.12
N LEU A 55 5.98 -29.43 4.07
CA LEU A 55 6.62 -28.12 4.05
C LEU A 55 7.63 -28.04 2.88
N PRO A 56 7.62 -26.96 2.08
CA PRO A 56 8.62 -26.75 1.03
C PRO A 56 10.05 -26.85 1.54
N GLU A 57 10.94 -27.42 0.71
CA GLU A 57 12.35 -27.68 1.09
C GLU A 57 13.09 -26.43 1.58
N ARG A 58 12.76 -25.26 1.01
CA ARG A 58 13.32 -23.96 1.42
C ARG A 58 13.12 -23.64 2.90
N TYR A 59 12.00 -24.05 3.49
CA TYR A 59 11.73 -23.88 4.92
C TYR A 59 12.21 -25.09 5.71
N TYR A 60 11.91 -26.30 5.20
CA TYR A 60 12.18 -27.55 5.90
C TYR A 60 13.65 -27.69 6.27
N ASN A 61 14.55 -27.49 5.30
CA ASN A 61 16.00 -27.66 5.51
C ASN A 61 16.55 -26.63 6.52
N ARG A 62 16.04 -25.40 6.50
CA ARG A 62 16.46 -24.36 7.43
C ARG A 62 15.98 -24.65 8.85
N LEU A 63 14.70 -24.99 9.02
CA LEU A 63 14.12 -25.34 10.32
C LEU A 63 14.76 -26.59 10.93
N LEU A 64 15.00 -27.60 10.09
CA LEU A 64 15.72 -28.81 10.49
C LEU A 64 17.10 -28.46 11.05
N SER A 65 17.87 -27.65 10.33
CA SER A 65 19.19 -27.20 10.77
C SER A 65 19.14 -26.44 12.10
N LEU A 66 18.16 -25.53 12.27
CA LEU A 66 18.00 -24.78 13.52
C LEU A 66 17.69 -25.69 14.71
N LEU A 67 16.73 -26.61 14.59
CA LEU A 67 16.34 -27.52 15.67
C LEU A 67 17.42 -28.58 15.98
N VAL A 68 18.20 -28.98 14.97
CA VAL A 68 19.29 -29.95 15.14
C VAL A 68 20.56 -29.32 15.73
N TYR A 69 20.87 -28.06 15.46
CA TYR A 69 22.17 -27.50 15.83
C TYR A 69 22.13 -26.27 16.74
N ARG A 70 21.02 -25.53 16.81
CA ARG A 70 20.96 -24.25 17.54
C ARG A 70 19.91 -24.22 18.65
N VAL A 71 18.70 -24.64 18.36
CA VAL A 71 17.56 -24.59 19.30
C VAL A 71 17.50 -25.89 20.08
N LYS A 72 18.28 -25.98 21.17
CA LYS A 72 18.33 -27.15 22.07
C LYS A 72 17.51 -26.99 23.33
N THR A 73 17.21 -25.75 23.69
CA THR A 73 16.41 -25.42 24.86
C THR A 73 15.46 -24.27 24.52
N LEU A 74 14.35 -24.20 25.23
CA LEU A 74 13.35 -23.14 25.12
C LEU A 74 13.02 -22.63 26.51
N GLU A 75 13.18 -21.33 26.74
CA GLU A 75 12.68 -20.69 27.95
C GLU A 75 11.17 -20.50 27.80
N THR A 76 10.42 -20.90 28.81
CA THR A 76 8.95 -20.79 28.83
C THR A 76 8.51 -20.19 30.16
N GLY A 77 7.27 -19.73 30.25
CA GLY A 77 6.68 -19.30 31.53
C GLY A 77 6.68 -20.39 32.62
N ASN A 78 6.80 -21.66 32.22
CA ASN A 78 6.84 -22.83 33.11
C ASN A 78 8.28 -23.37 33.34
N GLY A 79 9.31 -22.59 32.97
CA GLY A 79 10.72 -22.97 33.10
C GLY A 79 11.35 -23.47 31.80
N LEU A 80 12.61 -23.91 31.89
CA LEU A 80 13.42 -24.32 30.74
C LEU A 80 12.99 -25.70 30.23
N LYS A 81 12.67 -25.81 28.94
CA LYS A 81 12.42 -27.06 28.24
C LYS A 81 13.61 -27.46 27.36
N LYS A 82 13.90 -28.75 27.27
CA LYS A 82 14.84 -29.33 26.29
C LYS A 82 14.07 -29.66 25.02
N VAL A 83 14.53 -29.16 23.88
CA VAL A 83 13.87 -29.35 22.59
C VAL A 83 14.36 -30.65 21.94
N LEU A 84 13.43 -31.55 21.63
CA LEU A 84 13.69 -32.81 20.95
C LEU A 84 12.93 -32.85 19.63
N LEU A 85 13.66 -32.82 18.52
CA LEU A 85 13.10 -33.05 17.19
C LEU A 85 12.81 -34.54 17.01
N LEU A 86 11.58 -34.88 16.63
CA LEU A 86 11.15 -36.24 16.33
C LEU A 86 11.13 -36.50 14.81
N ASP A 87 11.17 -37.78 14.44
CA ASP A 87 11.05 -38.24 13.07
C ASP A 87 9.64 -38.03 12.50
N ARG A 88 9.55 -37.96 11.16
CA ARG A 88 8.32 -37.72 10.40
C ARG A 88 7.18 -38.65 10.80
N GLY A 89 5.99 -38.09 11.05
CA GLY A 89 4.77 -38.85 11.38
C GLY A 89 4.60 -39.22 12.85
N SER A 90 5.54 -38.81 13.72
CA SER A 90 5.42 -38.99 15.17
C SER A 90 4.40 -38.01 15.77
N ARG A 91 3.65 -38.44 16.80
CA ARG A 91 2.89 -37.50 17.64
C ARG A 91 3.87 -36.68 18.47
N ALA A 92 3.80 -35.36 18.34
CA ALA A 92 4.64 -34.41 19.05
C ALA A 92 3.77 -33.39 19.80
N ASP A 93 4.34 -32.79 20.84
CA ASP A 93 3.71 -31.70 21.59
C ASP A 93 3.49 -30.47 20.70
N THR A 94 4.39 -30.29 19.73
CA THR A 94 4.46 -29.13 18.86
C THR A 94 4.74 -29.54 17.42
N THR A 95 4.05 -28.91 16.47
CA THR A 95 4.22 -29.14 15.02
C THR A 95 4.47 -27.82 14.29
N ILE A 96 5.39 -27.82 13.32
CA ILE A 96 5.66 -26.67 12.45
C ILE A 96 5.16 -26.98 11.04
N GLY A 97 4.26 -26.15 10.50
CA GLY A 97 3.61 -26.40 9.22
C GLY A 97 3.11 -25.13 8.53
N LEU A 98 2.52 -25.28 7.34
CA LEU A 98 1.91 -24.19 6.58
C LEU A 98 0.46 -23.92 7.03
N MET A 99 0.06 -22.65 7.03
CA MET A 99 -1.31 -22.19 7.28
C MET A 99 -1.51 -20.75 6.77
N SER A 100 -2.73 -20.20 6.89
CA SER A 100 -2.93 -18.76 6.72
C SER A 100 -2.26 -17.99 7.85
N LEU A 101 -1.75 -16.78 7.56
CA LEU A 101 -1.13 -15.92 8.56
C LEU A 101 -2.12 -15.56 9.67
N SER A 102 -3.38 -15.31 9.32
CA SER A 102 -4.45 -15.07 10.29
C SER A 102 -4.66 -16.21 11.30
N ALA A 103 -4.44 -17.47 10.89
CA ALA A 103 -4.55 -18.64 11.77
C ALA A 103 -3.26 -18.93 12.55
N ALA A 104 -2.14 -18.31 12.18
CA ALA A 104 -0.88 -18.45 12.88
C ALA A 104 -0.79 -17.57 14.12
N GLU A 105 -1.56 -16.47 14.18
CA GLU A 105 -1.48 -15.47 15.24
C GLU A 105 -0.01 -15.05 15.47
N ASP A 106 0.46 -15.05 16.71
CA ASP A 106 1.84 -14.69 17.07
C ASP A 106 2.86 -15.85 16.88
N ALA A 107 2.43 -17.00 16.36
CA ALA A 107 3.26 -18.19 16.23
C ALA A 107 3.89 -18.39 14.83
N ALA A 108 3.99 -17.31 14.03
CA ALA A 108 4.59 -17.35 12.70
C ALA A 108 6.13 -17.27 12.73
N VAL A 109 6.80 -18.15 12.00
CA VAL A 109 8.26 -18.12 11.77
C VAL A 109 8.60 -17.47 10.43
N TYR A 110 7.79 -17.74 9.40
CA TYR A 110 7.85 -17.06 8.11
C TYR A 110 6.47 -16.56 7.73
N SER A 111 6.39 -15.40 7.08
CA SER A 111 5.18 -14.87 6.43
C SER A 111 5.41 -14.66 4.93
N ARG A 112 4.44 -15.02 4.11
CA ARG A 112 4.49 -14.83 2.65
C ARG A 112 3.21 -14.19 2.17
N PHE A 113 3.33 -12.98 1.66
CA PHE A 113 2.24 -12.23 1.05
C PHE A 113 2.23 -12.51 -0.45
N PHE A 114 1.05 -12.80 -0.97
CA PHE A 114 0.80 -13.01 -2.39
C PHE A 114 -0.14 -11.93 -2.90
N ALA A 115 0.06 -11.49 -4.13
CA ALA A 115 -0.72 -10.46 -4.77
C ALA A 115 -1.48 -11.06 -5.96
N PRO A 116 -2.81 -10.88 -6.05
CA PRO A 116 -3.54 -11.14 -7.27
C PRO A 116 -3.20 -10.04 -8.28
N VAL A 117 -2.81 -10.43 -9.48
CA VAL A 117 -2.35 -9.52 -10.52
C VAL A 117 -3.11 -9.73 -11.82
N VAL A 118 -3.34 -8.63 -12.52
CA VAL A 118 -3.96 -8.56 -13.85
C VAL A 118 -3.14 -7.63 -14.74
N ALA A 119 -3.49 -7.51 -16.02
CA ALA A 119 -2.89 -6.51 -16.90
C ALA A 119 -3.06 -5.09 -16.31
N PHE A 120 -2.03 -4.25 -16.46
CA PHE A 120 -2.04 -2.87 -15.96
C PHE A 120 -3.27 -2.06 -16.39
N SER A 121 -3.75 -2.27 -17.62
CA SER A 121 -4.91 -1.57 -18.19
C SER A 121 -6.28 -2.04 -17.67
N THR A 122 -6.32 -3.01 -16.76
CA THR A 122 -7.58 -3.52 -16.20
C THR A 122 -8.26 -2.45 -15.34
N VAL A 123 -9.57 -2.24 -15.55
CA VAL A 123 -10.36 -1.25 -14.80
C VAL A 123 -10.68 -1.74 -13.38
N THR A 124 -11.03 -3.01 -13.21
CA THR A 124 -11.35 -3.59 -11.90
C THR A 124 -10.19 -3.42 -10.91
N ASP A 125 -10.49 -3.01 -9.67
CA ASP A 125 -9.51 -2.79 -8.60
C ASP A 125 -9.52 -3.88 -7.53
N ASP A 126 -10.58 -4.68 -7.44
CA ASP A 126 -10.80 -5.65 -6.38
C ASP A 126 -11.20 -7.03 -6.91
N ILE A 127 -10.84 -8.09 -6.17
CA ILE A 127 -11.30 -9.44 -6.40
C ILE A 127 -11.71 -10.11 -5.08
N ALA A 128 -12.87 -10.77 -5.08
CA ALA A 128 -13.30 -11.50 -3.91
C ALA A 128 -12.40 -12.72 -3.64
N GLN A 129 -12.08 -13.01 -2.37
CA GLN A 129 -11.34 -14.24 -2.02
C GLN A 129 -12.06 -15.48 -2.54
N ALA A 130 -13.40 -15.48 -2.47
CA ALA A 130 -14.23 -16.59 -2.91
C ALA A 130 -14.08 -16.86 -4.42
N GLU A 131 -13.86 -15.83 -5.23
CA GLU A 131 -13.61 -15.97 -6.67
C GLU A 131 -12.23 -16.58 -6.93
N LEU A 132 -11.19 -16.16 -6.19
CA LEU A 132 -9.87 -16.77 -6.27
C LEU A 132 -9.91 -18.26 -5.89
N ALA A 133 -10.63 -18.60 -4.83
CA ALA A 133 -10.84 -19.98 -4.40
C ALA A 133 -11.64 -20.78 -5.44
N ALA A 134 -12.68 -20.19 -6.03
CA ALA A 134 -13.45 -20.83 -7.09
C ALA A 134 -12.59 -21.12 -8.32
N ARG A 135 -11.76 -20.16 -8.77
CA ARG A 135 -10.81 -20.38 -9.89
C ARG A 135 -9.78 -21.46 -9.57
N TRP A 136 -9.26 -21.46 -8.35
CA TRP A 136 -8.34 -22.48 -7.85
C TRP A 136 -8.93 -23.91 -7.90
N GLN A 137 -10.24 -24.02 -7.67
CA GLN A 137 -11.01 -25.26 -7.73
C GLN A 137 -11.62 -25.55 -9.12
N GLY A 138 -11.36 -24.71 -10.12
CA GLY A 138 -11.84 -24.90 -11.49
C GLY A 138 -13.31 -24.51 -11.73
N ALA A 139 -13.92 -23.76 -10.82
CA ALA A 139 -15.32 -23.31 -10.88
C ALA A 139 -15.49 -21.80 -11.09
N GLY A 140 -14.41 -21.02 -11.00
CA GLY A 140 -14.42 -19.55 -11.19
C GLY A 140 -14.40 -19.12 -12.66
N GLY A 141 -14.55 -17.82 -12.91
CA GLY A 141 -14.47 -17.28 -14.26
C GLY A 141 -13.02 -17.18 -14.74
N GLY A 142 -12.73 -17.31 -16.03
CA GLY A 142 -11.38 -17.07 -16.58
C GLY A 142 -10.26 -17.98 -16.05
N SER A 143 -9.03 -17.73 -16.52
CA SER A 143 -7.85 -18.52 -16.12
C SER A 143 -7.27 -18.02 -14.79
N LEU A 144 -6.68 -18.95 -14.01
CA LEU A 144 -5.83 -18.62 -12.86
C LEU A 144 -4.43 -19.16 -13.11
N ALA A 145 -3.43 -18.29 -12.99
CA ALA A 145 -2.02 -18.67 -13.07
C ALA A 145 -1.28 -18.39 -11.77
N VAL A 146 -0.41 -19.32 -11.38
CA VAL A 146 0.33 -19.24 -10.11
C VAL A 146 1.79 -19.61 -10.31
N THR A 147 2.64 -19.10 -9.42
CA THR A 147 4.06 -19.42 -9.44
C THR A 147 4.31 -20.84 -8.93
N ARG A 148 5.09 -21.62 -9.70
CA ARG A 148 5.41 -23.04 -9.35
C ARG A 148 5.98 -23.22 -7.95
N GLU A 149 6.82 -22.28 -7.52
CA GLU A 149 7.55 -22.38 -6.26
C GLU A 149 6.63 -22.28 -5.02
N TYR A 150 5.44 -21.67 -5.16
CA TYR A 150 4.57 -21.30 -4.05
C TYR A 150 3.22 -22.02 -4.03
N VAL A 151 3.07 -23.11 -4.79
CA VAL A 151 1.84 -23.92 -4.83
C VAL A 151 1.47 -24.47 -3.45
N ALA A 152 2.44 -24.83 -2.61
CA ALA A 152 2.18 -25.34 -1.27
C ALA A 152 1.55 -24.29 -0.33
N GLU A 153 2.04 -23.04 -0.37
CA GLU A 153 1.42 -21.92 0.33
C GLU A 153 0.01 -21.65 -0.18
N LEU A 154 -0.18 -21.66 -1.50
CA LEU A 154 -1.50 -21.43 -2.10
C LEU A 154 -2.48 -22.56 -1.76
N HIS A 155 -2.03 -23.81 -1.60
CA HIS A 155 -2.86 -24.87 -1.02
C HIS A 155 -3.31 -24.56 0.41
N ALA A 156 -2.43 -23.99 1.24
CA ALA A 156 -2.78 -23.61 2.61
C ALA A 156 -3.79 -22.44 2.65
N LEU A 157 -3.83 -21.60 1.62
CA LEU A 157 -4.71 -20.43 1.52
C LEU A 157 -6.04 -20.71 0.79
N LEU A 158 -5.99 -21.44 -0.32
CA LEU A 158 -7.12 -21.66 -1.24
C LEU A 158 -7.67 -23.09 -1.18
N GLY A 159 -7.00 -23.97 -0.42
CA GLY A 159 -7.43 -25.34 -0.15
C GLY A 159 -6.90 -26.38 -1.14
N THR A 160 -7.42 -27.60 -0.99
CA THR A 160 -7.08 -28.78 -1.81
C THR A 160 -8.36 -29.48 -2.28
N PRO A 161 -8.40 -30.07 -3.49
CA PRO A 161 -7.33 -30.09 -4.50
C PRO A 161 -7.27 -28.79 -5.33
N MET A 162 -6.12 -28.53 -5.92
CA MET A 162 -5.96 -27.54 -7.00
C MET A 162 -6.49 -28.16 -8.29
N ALA A 163 -7.27 -27.43 -9.08
CA ALA A 163 -7.80 -27.92 -10.35
C ALA A 163 -6.72 -28.01 -11.43
N GLU A 164 -6.89 -28.94 -12.37
CA GLU A 164 -6.00 -29.09 -13.55
C GLU A 164 -6.02 -27.87 -14.48
N SER A 165 -7.05 -27.02 -14.38
CA SER A 165 -7.18 -25.76 -15.10
C SER A 165 -6.26 -24.66 -14.60
N VAL A 166 -5.67 -24.80 -13.40
CA VAL A 166 -4.74 -23.79 -12.85
C VAL A 166 -3.41 -23.89 -13.59
N ILE A 167 -2.97 -22.77 -14.17
CA ILE A 167 -1.74 -22.68 -14.95
C ILE A 167 -0.57 -22.46 -14.00
N VAL A 168 0.35 -23.43 -13.93
CA VAL A 168 1.54 -23.34 -13.08
C VAL A 168 2.75 -22.93 -13.92
N THR A 169 3.22 -21.70 -13.73
CA THR A 169 4.31 -21.09 -14.52
C THR A 169 5.21 -20.22 -13.65
N ASP A 170 6.13 -19.46 -14.24
CA ASP A 170 6.91 -18.43 -13.55
C ASP A 170 6.24 -17.04 -13.64
N THR A 171 6.81 -16.03 -12.97
CA THR A 171 6.25 -14.67 -12.99
C THR A 171 6.13 -14.08 -14.40
N ASN A 172 7.06 -14.40 -15.31
CA ASN A 172 7.03 -13.91 -16.69
C ASN A 172 5.90 -14.59 -17.49
N GLY A 173 5.66 -15.87 -17.27
CA GLY A 173 4.54 -16.59 -17.84
C GLY A 173 3.19 -16.04 -17.34
N ILE A 174 3.11 -15.66 -16.06
CA ILE A 174 1.93 -14.98 -15.51
C ILE A 174 1.73 -13.62 -16.20
N LEU A 175 2.79 -12.82 -16.35
CA LEU A 175 2.72 -11.53 -17.05
C LEU A 175 2.22 -11.67 -18.48
N ALA A 176 2.81 -12.59 -19.24
CA ALA A 176 2.40 -12.85 -20.62
C ALA A 176 0.94 -13.31 -20.73
N LEU A 177 0.46 -14.09 -19.75
CA LEU A 177 -0.93 -14.56 -19.73
C LEU A 177 -1.92 -13.42 -19.48
N VAL A 178 -1.70 -12.62 -18.41
CA VAL A 178 -2.66 -11.56 -18.05
C VAL A 178 -2.71 -10.44 -19.09
N GLU A 179 -1.61 -10.20 -19.82
CA GLU A 179 -1.60 -9.26 -20.94
C GLU A 179 -2.31 -9.79 -22.19
N ALA A 180 -2.36 -11.11 -22.37
CA ALA A 180 -3.03 -11.74 -23.51
C ALA A 180 -4.53 -12.01 -23.26
N ASP A 181 -4.94 -12.18 -22.01
CA ASP A 181 -6.31 -12.50 -21.61
C ASP A 181 -6.75 -11.60 -20.45
N ALA A 182 -7.62 -10.62 -20.74
CA ALA A 182 -8.16 -9.69 -19.75
C ALA A 182 -9.03 -10.36 -18.67
N SER A 183 -9.43 -11.62 -18.86
CA SER A 183 -10.14 -12.40 -17.83
C SER A 183 -9.20 -13.20 -16.94
N ALA A 184 -7.92 -13.33 -17.30
CA ALA A 184 -6.94 -14.09 -16.55
C ALA A 184 -6.48 -13.32 -15.30
N VAL A 185 -6.29 -14.07 -14.22
CA VAL A 185 -5.72 -13.56 -12.97
C VAL A 185 -4.46 -14.36 -12.66
N GLY A 186 -3.39 -13.66 -12.31
CA GLY A 186 -2.17 -14.23 -11.76
C GLY A 186 -2.16 -14.14 -10.23
N ILE A 187 -1.45 -15.04 -9.56
CA ILE A 187 -1.04 -14.85 -8.16
C ILE A 187 0.49 -14.94 -8.11
N VAL A 188 1.12 -13.85 -7.69
CA VAL A 188 2.58 -13.73 -7.55
C VAL A 188 2.95 -13.42 -6.10
N PRO A 189 4.09 -13.88 -5.59
CA PRO A 189 4.58 -13.42 -4.29
C PRO A 189 4.94 -11.93 -4.35
N PHE A 190 4.73 -11.20 -3.26
CA PHE A 190 4.86 -9.73 -3.16
C PHE A 190 6.21 -9.19 -3.70
N ASP A 191 7.31 -9.85 -3.33
CA ASP A 191 8.68 -9.53 -3.75
C ASP A 191 8.97 -9.82 -5.24
N ARG A 192 7.98 -10.31 -6.00
CA ARG A 192 8.05 -10.54 -7.46
C ARG A 192 7.06 -9.68 -8.24
N LEU A 193 6.48 -8.67 -7.60
CA LEU A 193 5.67 -7.67 -8.29
C LEU A 193 6.50 -6.93 -9.35
N HIS A 194 5.82 -6.50 -10.40
CA HIS A 194 6.39 -5.81 -11.54
C HIS A 194 5.45 -4.66 -11.95
N PRO A 195 5.94 -3.47 -12.34
CA PRO A 195 5.09 -2.31 -12.71
C PRO A 195 4.13 -2.52 -13.90
N ARG A 196 4.21 -3.66 -14.58
CA ARG A 196 3.30 -4.03 -15.69
C ARG A 196 2.06 -4.79 -15.20
N PHE A 197 2.08 -5.21 -13.94
CA PHE A 197 0.90 -5.72 -13.27
C PHE A 197 0.12 -4.56 -12.68
N LYS A 198 -1.21 -4.66 -12.74
CA LYS A 198 -2.06 -4.05 -11.75
C LYS A 198 -2.30 -5.08 -10.65
N VAL A 199 -2.06 -4.69 -9.40
CA VAL A 199 -2.39 -5.50 -8.22
C VAL A 199 -3.82 -5.22 -7.83
N LEU A 200 -4.62 -6.27 -7.64
CA LEU A 200 -5.97 -6.13 -7.11
C LEU A 200 -5.96 -6.19 -5.59
N SER A 201 -6.87 -5.44 -4.95
CA SER A 201 -7.23 -5.72 -3.56
C SER A 201 -7.98 -7.05 -3.46
N VAL A 202 -7.96 -7.65 -2.27
CA VAL A 202 -8.75 -8.84 -1.96
C VAL A 202 -9.77 -8.50 -0.90
N ASP A 203 -11.06 -8.60 -1.24
CA ASP A 203 -12.16 -8.20 -0.37
C ASP A 203 -12.00 -6.77 0.19
N GLY A 204 -11.47 -5.85 -0.62
CA GLY A 204 -11.19 -4.45 -0.28
C GLY A 204 -9.85 -4.22 0.43
N VAL A 205 -9.06 -5.25 0.71
CA VAL A 205 -7.76 -5.14 1.40
C VAL A 205 -6.61 -5.17 0.39
N SER A 206 -5.82 -4.11 0.34
CA SER A 206 -4.65 -4.02 -0.56
C SER A 206 -3.38 -4.52 0.11
N VAL A 207 -2.62 -5.37 -0.60
CA VAL A 207 -1.30 -5.81 -0.12
C VAL A 207 -0.23 -4.72 -0.24
N LEU A 208 -0.48 -3.71 -1.10
CA LEU A 208 0.41 -2.58 -1.34
C LEU A 208 0.30 -1.49 -0.29
N ASP A 209 -0.78 -1.48 0.51
CA ASP A 209 -0.97 -0.53 1.60
C ASP A 209 0.12 -0.76 2.66
N ASN A 210 0.94 0.25 2.93
CA ASN A 210 2.03 0.17 3.92
C ASN A 210 1.50 0.10 5.37
N HIS A 211 0.25 0.48 5.62
CA HIS A 211 -0.44 0.38 6.91
C HIS A 211 -1.31 -0.88 7.05
N LEU A 212 -1.23 -1.82 6.10
CA LEU A 212 -1.94 -3.09 6.14
C LEU A 212 -1.76 -3.82 7.48
N ASP A 213 -2.88 -4.13 8.15
CA ASP A 213 -2.91 -5.17 9.19
C ASP A 213 -2.79 -6.55 8.54
N PRO A 214 -1.66 -7.26 8.71
CA PRO A 214 -1.43 -8.55 8.06
C PRO A 214 -2.47 -9.62 8.37
N SER A 215 -3.12 -9.54 9.54
CA SER A 215 -4.12 -10.51 9.98
C SER A 215 -5.41 -10.46 9.15
N THR A 216 -5.66 -9.33 8.49
CA THR A 216 -6.84 -9.09 7.66
C THR A 216 -6.67 -9.52 6.20
N TYR A 217 -5.43 -9.76 5.75
CA TYR A 217 -5.15 -10.09 4.37
C TYR A 217 -5.23 -11.60 4.10
N SER A 218 -6.21 -12.01 3.31
CA SER A 218 -6.53 -13.43 3.08
C SER A 218 -5.50 -14.19 2.24
N LEU A 219 -4.64 -13.48 1.49
CA LEU A 219 -3.54 -14.07 0.70
C LEU A 219 -2.17 -13.96 1.39
N ALA A 220 -2.15 -13.96 2.73
CA ALA A 220 -0.93 -14.11 3.51
C ALA A 220 -0.81 -15.54 4.08
N ALA A 221 0.22 -16.29 3.69
CA ALA A 221 0.55 -17.59 4.27
C ALA A 221 1.61 -17.46 5.36
N ALA A 222 1.62 -18.40 6.28
CA ALA A 222 2.64 -18.52 7.32
C ALA A 222 3.18 -19.95 7.41
N VAL A 223 4.49 -20.04 7.65
CA VAL A 223 5.07 -21.23 8.27
C VAL A 223 5.06 -20.96 9.76
N ALA A 224 4.23 -21.68 10.49
CA ALA A 224 3.93 -21.39 11.88
C ALA A 224 3.96 -22.63 12.77
N VAL A 225 4.14 -22.37 14.06
CA VAL A 225 4.21 -23.39 15.11
C VAL A 225 2.82 -23.58 15.70
N ARG A 226 2.43 -24.83 15.95
CA ARG A 226 1.16 -25.21 16.61
C ARG A 226 1.41 -26.17 17.75
N GLY A 227 0.57 -26.11 18.78
CA GLY A 227 0.65 -26.99 19.95
C GLY A 227 1.23 -26.27 21.16
N SER A 228 1.89 -27.02 22.04
CA SER A 228 2.42 -26.46 23.29
C SER A 228 3.58 -25.50 23.01
N TYR A 229 3.63 -24.37 23.75
CA TYR A 229 4.72 -23.38 23.67
C TYR A 229 4.99 -22.85 22.24
N ALA A 230 3.91 -22.73 21.45
CA ALA A 230 4.01 -22.39 20.04
C ALA A 230 4.62 -20.99 19.82
N THR A 231 4.13 -19.99 20.54
CA THR A 231 4.59 -18.60 20.45
C THR A 231 6.06 -18.48 20.84
N GLU A 232 6.48 -19.06 21.96
CA GLU A 232 7.86 -18.97 22.43
C GLU A 232 8.83 -19.67 21.44
N LEU A 233 8.45 -20.84 20.92
CA LEU A 233 9.28 -21.53 19.93
C LEU A 233 9.32 -20.78 18.60
N ALA A 234 8.19 -20.20 18.17
CA ALA A 234 8.12 -19.42 16.94
C ALA A 234 9.01 -18.18 17.04
N GLU A 235 8.94 -17.42 18.13
CA GLU A 235 9.78 -16.24 18.39
C GLU A 235 11.27 -16.59 18.34
N LEU A 236 11.68 -17.67 19.02
CA LEU A 236 13.07 -18.14 19.03
C LEU A 236 13.55 -18.56 17.63
N LEU A 237 12.70 -19.19 16.83
CA LEU A 237 13.03 -19.58 15.45
C LEU A 237 13.05 -18.37 14.52
N ALA A 238 12.08 -17.46 14.64
CA ALA A 238 11.95 -16.24 13.84
C ALA A 238 13.19 -15.35 13.97
N ALA A 239 13.74 -15.23 15.20
CA ALA A 239 14.97 -14.49 15.47
C ALA A 239 16.23 -15.09 14.79
N GLN A 240 16.16 -16.33 14.28
CA GLN A 240 17.30 -17.06 13.69
C GLN A 240 17.17 -17.24 12.16
N VAL A 241 16.06 -16.81 11.56
CA VAL A 241 15.84 -16.89 10.11
C VAL A 241 16.09 -15.53 9.46
N THR A 242 16.60 -15.56 8.23
CA THR A 242 16.73 -14.38 7.36
C THR A 242 15.57 -14.38 6.37
N ASN A 243 15.10 -13.21 5.96
CA ASN A 243 13.94 -13.07 5.05
C ASN A 243 12.69 -13.79 5.61
N GLY A 244 12.41 -13.53 6.89
CA GLY A 244 11.22 -14.02 7.59
C GLY A 244 9.94 -13.64 6.85
N SER A 245 9.88 -12.42 6.32
CA SER A 245 8.83 -11.97 5.41
C SER A 245 9.36 -11.65 4.01
N ASN A 246 8.46 -11.69 3.01
CA ASN A 246 8.69 -11.14 1.67
C ASN A 246 8.02 -9.77 1.45
N ARG A 247 7.42 -9.20 2.50
CA ARG A 247 6.86 -7.85 2.52
C ARG A 247 7.41 -7.13 3.75
N ASP A 248 7.86 -5.89 3.57
CA ASP A 248 8.41 -5.06 4.64
C ASP A 248 7.73 -3.70 4.58
N ALA A 249 6.80 -3.45 5.52
CA ALA A 249 5.98 -2.24 5.54
C ALA A 249 6.82 -0.96 5.68
N ASP A 250 7.90 -1.03 6.47
CA ASP A 250 8.79 0.10 6.74
C ASP A 250 9.66 0.49 5.54
N ARG A 251 9.54 -0.26 4.43
CA ARG A 251 10.22 -0.01 3.16
C ARG A 251 9.26 0.28 2.01
N LEU A 252 7.96 0.43 2.29
CA LEU A 252 6.95 0.76 1.28
C LEU A 252 6.58 2.24 1.34
N THR A 253 6.62 2.90 0.18
CA THR A 253 6.16 4.27 0.00
C THR A 253 5.03 4.28 -1.04
N THR A 254 3.90 4.86 -0.67
CA THR A 254 2.76 5.14 -1.53
C THR A 254 2.87 6.56 -2.08
N LEU A 255 3.07 6.66 -3.39
CA LEU A 255 3.06 7.93 -4.13
C LEU A 255 1.74 8.04 -4.91
N VAL A 256 1.01 9.13 -4.72
CA VAL A 256 -0.12 9.51 -5.55
C VAL A 256 0.23 10.76 -6.33
N MET A 257 0.02 10.72 -7.64
CA MET A 257 0.28 11.85 -8.55
C MET A 257 -1.02 12.25 -9.25
N THR A 258 -1.36 13.53 -9.23
CA THR A 258 -2.49 14.04 -10.01
C THR A 258 -2.08 14.40 -11.43
N GLY A 259 -3.08 14.48 -12.32
CA GLY A 259 -2.94 15.25 -13.54
C GLY A 259 -2.95 16.76 -13.28
N VAL A 260 -3.01 17.52 -14.37
CA VAL A 260 -3.00 18.99 -14.35
C VAL A 260 -4.14 19.56 -13.49
N THR A 261 -3.77 20.45 -12.57
CA THR A 261 -4.68 21.16 -11.67
C THR A 261 -4.67 22.64 -12.01
N ALA A 262 -5.87 23.20 -12.15
CA ALA A 262 -6.08 24.63 -12.32
C ALA A 262 -7.36 25.03 -11.58
N MET A 263 -7.23 25.59 -10.38
CA MET A 263 -8.36 26.06 -9.56
C MET A 263 -8.77 27.46 -10.03
N THR A 264 -9.27 27.53 -11.26
CA THR A 264 -9.58 28.79 -11.97
C THR A 264 -10.97 28.71 -12.59
N ARG A 265 -11.40 29.80 -13.25
CA ARG A 265 -12.63 29.85 -14.05
C ARG A 265 -13.86 29.27 -13.31
N VAL A 266 -14.48 28.22 -13.86
CA VAL A 266 -15.69 27.60 -13.29
C VAL A 266 -15.38 26.85 -12.00
N THR A 267 -14.20 26.24 -11.87
CA THR A 267 -13.77 25.57 -10.63
C THR A 267 -13.67 26.58 -9.49
N ALA A 268 -12.96 27.69 -9.71
CA ALA A 268 -12.89 28.79 -8.74
C ALA A 268 -14.28 29.37 -8.42
N ALA A 269 -15.13 29.60 -9.42
CA ALA A 269 -16.49 30.07 -9.20
C ALA A 269 -17.36 29.11 -8.35
N LYS A 270 -17.06 27.80 -8.37
CA LYS A 270 -17.71 26.82 -7.50
C LYS A 270 -17.11 26.84 -6.09
N MET A 271 -15.80 27.04 -5.95
CA MET A 271 -15.13 27.18 -4.65
C MET A 271 -15.64 28.41 -3.90
N GLU A 272 -15.73 29.57 -4.56
CA GLU A 272 -16.31 30.80 -3.99
C GLU A 272 -17.72 30.60 -3.41
N ARG A 273 -18.52 29.74 -4.04
CA ARG A 273 -19.92 29.51 -3.63
C ARG A 273 -20.06 28.44 -2.56
N ASN A 274 -19.20 27.44 -2.56
CA ASN A 274 -19.39 26.22 -1.76
C ASN A 274 -18.33 26.03 -0.66
N GLY A 275 -17.34 26.93 -0.58
CA GLY A 275 -16.16 26.82 0.28
C GLY A 275 -14.92 26.41 -0.52
N TYR A 276 -13.76 26.87 -0.09
CA TYR A 276 -12.50 26.67 -0.81
C TYR A 276 -12.02 25.22 -0.82
N ASP A 277 -12.42 24.40 0.14
CA ASP A 277 -12.16 22.96 0.19
C ASP A 277 -13.10 22.13 -0.70
N TYR A 278 -14.09 22.75 -1.36
CA TYR A 278 -15.14 22.04 -2.10
C TYR A 278 -14.67 20.93 -3.04
N PRO A 279 -13.66 21.10 -3.91
CA PRO A 279 -13.21 20.03 -4.81
C PRO A 279 -12.51 18.89 -4.08
N ALA A 280 -11.99 19.12 -2.87
CA ALA A 280 -11.25 18.13 -2.09
C ALA A 280 -12.15 17.19 -1.28
N ARG A 281 -13.35 17.63 -0.88
CA ARG A 281 -14.17 16.96 0.16
C ARG A 281 -14.43 15.46 -0.02
N ILE A 282 -14.47 14.97 -1.27
CA ILE A 282 -14.74 13.56 -1.57
C ILE A 282 -13.45 12.78 -1.85
N ILE A 283 -12.45 13.44 -2.42
CA ILE A 283 -11.22 12.79 -2.87
C ILE A 283 -10.11 12.81 -1.81
N SER A 284 -10.21 13.68 -0.80
CA SER A 284 -9.18 13.82 0.21
C SER A 284 -8.85 12.53 0.94
N PRO A 285 -9.81 11.67 1.36
CA PRO A 285 -9.45 10.43 2.07
C PRO A 285 -8.62 9.47 1.23
N THR A 286 -8.71 9.55 -0.09
CA THR A 286 -7.92 8.73 -1.02
C THR A 286 -6.54 9.34 -1.25
N LEU A 287 -6.47 10.64 -1.54
CA LEU A 287 -5.21 11.30 -1.86
C LEU A 287 -4.32 11.44 -0.61
N SER A 288 -4.88 11.90 0.50
CA SER A 288 -4.14 12.15 1.74
C SER A 288 -3.75 10.88 2.49
N ALA A 289 -4.14 9.69 2.00
CA ALA A 289 -3.70 8.41 2.54
C ALA A 289 -2.33 7.98 1.98
N ALA A 290 -1.84 8.67 0.95
CA ALA A 290 -0.51 8.45 0.41
C ALA A 290 0.57 9.02 1.35
N ASP A 291 1.78 8.46 1.28
CA ASP A 291 2.94 9.01 1.99
C ASP A 291 3.51 10.25 1.26
N ILE A 292 3.26 10.33 -0.05
CA ILE A 292 3.62 11.47 -0.89
C ILE A 292 2.44 11.76 -1.81
N THR A 293 1.82 12.92 -1.63
CA THR A 293 0.80 13.45 -2.53
C THR A 293 1.39 14.53 -3.40
N HIS A 294 1.51 14.21 -4.69
CA HIS A 294 1.96 15.11 -5.72
C HIS A 294 0.80 15.78 -6.45
N ILE A 295 0.85 17.12 -6.55
CA ILE A 295 -0.07 17.91 -7.37
C ILE A 295 0.68 18.51 -8.56
N SER A 296 0.25 18.21 -9.79
CA SER A 296 0.63 19.02 -10.96
C SER A 296 -0.25 20.26 -11.01
N ASN A 297 0.32 21.45 -10.88
CA ASN A 297 -0.40 22.72 -10.89
C ASN A 297 0.07 23.61 -12.05
N GLU A 298 -0.87 24.15 -12.81
CA GLU A 298 -0.57 24.82 -14.09
C GLU A 298 -0.49 26.35 -14.00
N VAL A 299 -1.06 26.93 -12.94
CA VAL A 299 -1.37 28.36 -12.83
C VAL A 299 -0.69 28.99 -11.60
N PRO A 300 -0.38 30.29 -11.61
CA PRO A 300 0.19 30.94 -10.44
C PRO A 300 -0.87 31.12 -9.33
N PHE A 301 -0.42 30.98 -8.08
CA PHE A 301 -1.16 31.49 -6.93
C PHE A 301 -0.84 32.97 -6.74
N ILE A 302 -1.88 33.81 -6.75
CA ILE A 302 -1.79 35.27 -6.66
C ILE A 302 -2.78 35.74 -5.60
N GLU A 303 -2.34 36.58 -4.67
CA GLU A 303 -3.22 37.13 -3.63
C GLU A 303 -4.29 38.04 -4.26
N GLY A 304 -5.56 37.78 -3.97
CA GLY A 304 -6.68 38.55 -4.51
C GLY A 304 -6.99 38.26 -5.98
N CYS A 305 -6.54 37.11 -6.52
CA CYS A 305 -6.87 36.67 -7.87
C CYS A 305 -8.40 36.64 -8.08
N VAL A 306 -8.91 37.51 -8.96
CA VAL A 306 -10.35 37.65 -9.18
C VAL A 306 -10.85 36.55 -10.12
N VAL A 307 -11.89 35.83 -9.68
CA VAL A 307 -12.55 34.81 -10.51
C VAL A 307 -13.08 35.39 -11.81
N ASN A 308 -12.58 34.87 -12.93
CA ASN A 308 -13.10 35.15 -14.26
C ASN A 308 -13.50 33.85 -14.97
N ALA A 309 -14.80 33.54 -14.95
CA ALA A 309 -15.40 32.39 -15.61
C ALA A 309 -15.98 32.74 -17.01
N SER A 310 -15.54 33.84 -17.62
CA SER A 310 -15.94 34.18 -18.99
C SER A 310 -15.48 33.10 -19.95
N GLN A 311 -16.32 32.81 -20.94
CA GLN A 311 -15.97 31.88 -22.02
C GLN A 311 -14.69 32.36 -22.71
N ASP A 312 -13.82 31.41 -23.06
CA ASP A 312 -12.54 31.62 -23.76
C ASP A 312 -11.50 32.48 -23.01
N ASN A 313 -11.70 32.76 -21.71
CA ASN A 313 -10.63 33.35 -20.89
C ASN A 313 -9.52 32.31 -20.65
N LEU A 314 -8.32 32.59 -21.17
CA LEU A 314 -7.12 31.77 -21.00
C LEU A 314 -6.04 32.47 -20.16
N THR A 315 -6.34 33.63 -19.56
CA THR A 315 -5.50 34.23 -18.53
C THR A 315 -5.97 33.75 -17.16
N MET A 316 -5.15 32.95 -16.51
CA MET A 316 -5.55 32.15 -15.35
C MET A 316 -4.62 32.41 -14.15
N CYS A 317 -5.24 32.52 -12.98
CA CYS A 317 -4.57 32.45 -11.68
C CYS A 317 -5.50 31.75 -10.69
N SER A 318 -4.95 31.30 -9.58
CA SER A 318 -5.68 30.86 -8.40
C SER A 318 -5.46 31.85 -7.27
N ASP A 319 -6.50 32.16 -6.50
CA ASP A 319 -6.32 32.92 -5.26
C ASP A 319 -5.61 32.04 -4.23
N THR A 320 -4.74 32.61 -3.40
CA THR A 320 -3.99 31.87 -2.37
C THR A 320 -4.92 31.16 -1.38
N THR A 321 -6.14 31.66 -1.16
CA THR A 321 -7.17 30.98 -0.33
C THR A 321 -7.65 29.65 -0.92
N TYR A 322 -7.47 29.42 -2.22
CA TYR A 322 -7.82 28.15 -2.88
C TYR A 322 -6.86 27.02 -2.52
N TRP A 323 -5.70 27.34 -1.93
CA TRP A 323 -4.80 26.34 -1.35
C TRP A 323 -5.50 25.41 -0.36
N ALA A 324 -6.57 25.87 0.31
CA ALA A 324 -7.35 25.05 1.23
C ALA A 324 -7.83 23.72 0.61
N ALA A 325 -8.07 23.65 -0.70
CA ALA A 325 -8.36 22.39 -1.39
C ALA A 325 -7.13 21.49 -1.50
N LEU A 326 -5.96 22.04 -1.86
CA LEU A 326 -4.73 21.29 -2.02
C LEU A 326 -4.18 20.81 -0.67
N GLU A 327 -4.29 21.65 0.36
CA GLU A 327 -4.01 21.27 1.75
C GLU A 327 -4.93 20.12 2.20
N ALA A 328 -6.24 20.21 1.91
CA ALA A 328 -7.20 19.19 2.31
C ALA A 328 -6.97 17.83 1.65
N VAL A 329 -6.38 17.77 0.45
CA VAL A 329 -5.99 16.49 -0.19
C VAL A 329 -4.62 15.99 0.26
N GLY A 330 -3.93 16.69 1.17
CA GLY A 330 -2.64 16.28 1.73
C GLY A 330 -1.45 16.56 0.84
N THR A 331 -1.46 17.64 0.05
CA THR A 331 -0.37 17.98 -0.87
C THR A 331 0.98 18.13 -0.16
N ASP A 332 1.96 17.33 -0.58
CA ASP A 332 3.34 17.41 -0.08
C ASP A 332 4.26 18.15 -1.06
N ILE A 333 4.09 17.89 -2.36
CA ILE A 333 4.94 18.42 -3.42
C ILE A 333 4.11 18.90 -4.62
N VAL A 334 4.58 19.96 -5.28
CA VAL A 334 3.90 20.56 -6.44
C VAL A 334 4.78 20.59 -7.68
N GLY A 335 4.37 19.88 -8.73
CA GLY A 335 4.89 20.03 -10.08
C GLY A 335 4.32 21.31 -10.70
N LEU A 336 5.17 22.33 -10.87
CA LEU A 336 4.79 23.65 -11.38
C LEU A 336 5.30 23.83 -12.81
N SER A 337 4.94 22.91 -13.71
CA SER A 337 5.43 22.87 -15.10
C SER A 337 4.50 23.55 -16.12
N GLY A 338 3.40 24.16 -15.65
CA GLY A 338 2.35 24.74 -16.47
C GLY A 338 2.79 25.82 -17.46
N ASN A 339 2.12 25.90 -18.60
CA ASN A 339 2.28 27.02 -19.55
C ASN A 339 1.56 28.30 -19.12
N HIS A 340 0.79 28.27 -18.02
CA HIS A 340 0.04 29.41 -17.49
C HIS A 340 0.70 30.07 -16.27
N VAL A 341 1.86 29.57 -15.81
CA VAL A 341 2.57 30.08 -14.61
C VAL A 341 2.90 31.58 -14.66
N ASN A 342 2.97 32.16 -15.86
CA ASN A 342 3.29 33.58 -16.09
C ASN A 342 2.13 34.38 -16.70
N ASP A 343 0.89 33.92 -16.62
CA ASP A 343 -0.28 34.61 -17.17
C ASP A 343 -0.49 36.02 -16.59
N PHE A 344 -0.03 36.23 -15.35
CA PHE A 344 -0.01 37.53 -14.66
C PHE A 344 1.36 38.21 -14.75
N GLY A 345 2.13 37.86 -15.78
CA GLY A 345 3.48 38.35 -16.02
C GLY A 345 4.51 37.76 -15.07
N ARG A 346 5.76 38.22 -15.23
CA ARG A 346 6.90 37.76 -14.42
C ARG A 346 6.79 38.18 -12.95
N ASP A 347 6.10 39.28 -12.67
CA ASP A 347 5.85 39.71 -11.29
C ASP A 347 4.87 38.77 -10.59
N GLY A 348 3.79 38.36 -11.26
CA GLY A 348 2.86 37.36 -10.72
C GLY A 348 3.54 35.99 -10.51
N ALA A 349 4.39 35.57 -11.44
CA ALA A 349 5.18 34.35 -11.27
C ALA A 349 6.12 34.42 -10.06
N ARG A 350 6.78 35.58 -9.86
CA ARG A 350 7.64 35.83 -8.70
C ARG A 350 6.85 35.83 -7.39
N GLU A 351 5.67 36.44 -7.39
CA GLU A 351 4.73 36.41 -6.27
C GLU A 351 4.34 34.98 -5.93
N SER A 352 3.90 34.19 -6.92
CA SER A 352 3.50 32.79 -6.70
C SER A 352 4.63 31.91 -6.17
N ILE A 353 5.82 31.99 -6.76
CA ILE A 353 6.99 31.23 -6.31
C ILE A 353 7.42 31.68 -4.90
N GLY A 354 7.35 32.99 -4.63
CA GLY A 354 7.57 33.55 -3.29
C GLY A 354 6.58 32.98 -2.27
N TRP A 355 5.29 32.95 -2.63
CA TRP A 355 4.23 32.43 -1.78
C TRP A 355 4.44 30.94 -1.44
N TYR A 356 4.79 30.08 -2.41
CA TYR A 356 5.11 28.68 -2.13
C TYR A 356 6.26 28.54 -1.11
N ARG A 357 7.33 29.33 -1.28
CA ARG A 357 8.48 29.32 -0.36
C ARG A 357 8.15 29.84 1.04
N GLU A 358 7.35 30.90 1.13
CA GLU A 358 6.92 31.47 2.43
C GLU A 358 6.04 30.52 3.23
N ASN A 359 5.41 29.55 2.56
CA ASN A 359 4.56 28.52 3.17
C ASN A 359 5.24 27.14 3.25
N ASP A 360 6.56 27.07 3.01
CA ASP A 360 7.36 25.83 3.05
C ASP A 360 6.80 24.71 2.13
N ILE A 361 6.18 25.07 1.00
CA ILE A 361 5.65 24.12 0.01
C ILE A 361 6.75 23.81 -1.00
N ALA A 362 7.11 22.54 -1.10
CA ALA A 362 8.12 22.08 -2.05
C ALA A 362 7.58 22.11 -3.48
N ILE A 363 8.30 22.78 -4.38
CA ILE A 363 7.96 22.88 -5.81
C ILE A 363 9.10 22.37 -6.69
N TYR A 364 8.77 22.00 -7.92
CA TYR A 364 9.73 21.72 -8.99
C TYR A 364 9.13 22.07 -10.36
N GLY A 365 9.97 22.24 -11.38
CA GLY A 365 9.53 22.57 -12.74
C GLY A 365 9.32 24.05 -13.05
N SER A 366 9.31 24.91 -12.03
CA SER A 366 9.38 26.37 -12.15
C SER A 366 10.31 26.96 -11.09
N GLY A 367 10.89 28.11 -11.39
CA GLY A 367 11.84 28.78 -10.51
C GLY A 367 11.99 30.26 -10.84
N LEU A 368 12.73 31.00 -10.01
CA LEU A 368 13.05 32.41 -10.26
C LEU A 368 14.08 32.60 -11.38
N THR A 369 14.78 31.53 -11.72
CA THR A 369 15.77 31.41 -12.78
C THR A 369 15.60 30.05 -13.46
N VAL A 370 16.20 29.89 -14.63
CA VAL A 370 16.15 28.61 -15.36
C VAL A 370 16.89 27.48 -14.65
N GLU A 371 18.00 27.78 -13.96
CA GLU A 371 18.72 26.80 -13.14
C GLU A 371 17.81 26.22 -12.05
N GLU A 372 17.06 27.08 -11.36
CA GLU A 372 16.09 26.64 -10.36
C GLU A 372 14.91 25.89 -11.00
N ALA A 373 14.37 26.41 -12.10
CA ALA A 373 13.21 25.82 -12.75
C ALA A 373 13.49 24.39 -13.24
N CYS A 374 14.69 24.14 -13.75
CA CYS A 374 15.12 22.83 -14.26
C CYS A 374 15.75 21.94 -13.18
N ALA A 375 15.86 22.40 -11.94
CA ALA A 375 16.42 21.60 -10.85
C ALA A 375 15.47 20.46 -10.45
N PRO A 376 16.01 19.27 -10.14
CA PRO A 376 15.23 18.18 -9.59
C PRO A 376 14.82 18.48 -8.14
N LEU A 377 13.63 18.05 -7.73
CA LEU A 377 13.28 17.92 -6.33
C LEU A 377 13.64 16.51 -5.85
N LEU A 378 14.50 16.43 -4.84
CA LEU A 378 14.85 15.17 -4.18
C LEU A 378 13.95 14.95 -2.96
N TRP A 379 13.48 13.73 -2.79
CA TRP A 379 12.60 13.34 -1.68
C TRP A 379 12.97 11.96 -1.15
N GLU A 380 12.78 11.71 0.14
CA GLU A 380 13.01 10.39 0.73
C GLU A 380 11.87 10.04 1.69
N HIS A 381 11.35 8.81 1.58
CA HIS A 381 10.38 8.25 2.51
C HIS A 381 10.59 6.74 2.63
N ASN A 382 10.54 6.18 3.85
CA ASN A 382 10.76 4.75 4.10
C ASN A 382 12.04 4.17 3.45
N GLY A 383 13.09 5.00 3.40
CA GLY A 383 14.37 4.67 2.76
C GLY A 383 14.34 4.57 1.23
N ASN A 384 13.21 4.92 0.59
CA ASN A 384 13.07 5.05 -0.84
C ASN A 384 13.37 6.51 -1.24
N ARG A 385 14.35 6.70 -2.12
CA ARG A 385 14.78 8.02 -2.61
C ARG A 385 14.19 8.29 -3.98
N PHE A 386 13.62 9.48 -4.14
CA PHE A 386 12.95 9.94 -5.35
C PHE A 386 13.67 11.16 -5.91
N ALA A 387 13.67 11.28 -7.23
CA ALA A 387 13.93 12.52 -7.93
C ALA A 387 12.73 12.86 -8.82
N PHE A 388 12.17 14.05 -8.61
CA PHE A 388 11.09 14.61 -9.41
C PHE A 388 11.66 15.70 -10.30
N ILE A 389 11.39 15.61 -11.60
CA ILE A 389 11.79 16.60 -12.60
C ILE A 389 10.52 16.97 -13.36
N ALA A 390 10.30 18.25 -13.64
CA ALA A 390 9.22 18.66 -14.51
C ALA A 390 9.70 19.69 -15.52
N ALA A 391 9.14 19.65 -16.71
CA ALA A 391 9.45 20.59 -17.78
C ALA A 391 8.22 20.89 -18.63
N LEU A 392 8.21 22.10 -19.19
CA LEU A 392 7.22 22.57 -20.14
C LEU A 392 7.70 22.23 -21.57
N ALA A 393 7.06 21.26 -22.20
CA ALA A 393 7.26 20.88 -23.59
C ALA A 393 6.24 21.57 -24.52
N PHE A 394 5.92 22.83 -24.22
CA PHE A 394 4.99 23.62 -25.03
C PHE A 394 5.26 25.13 -24.90
N GLY A 395 4.62 25.93 -25.75
CA GLY A 395 4.58 27.38 -25.60
C GLY A 395 3.56 27.83 -24.55
N PRO A 396 3.38 29.15 -24.36
CA PRO A 396 4.08 30.25 -25.04
C PRO A 396 5.42 30.60 -24.36
N SER A 397 6.33 31.26 -25.09
CA SER A 397 7.69 31.54 -24.60
C SER A 397 7.78 32.48 -23.41
N PHE A 398 6.73 33.25 -23.14
CA PHE A 398 6.70 34.08 -21.94
C PHE A 398 6.53 33.26 -20.65
N ALA A 399 6.12 31.99 -20.73
CA ALA A 399 6.02 31.08 -19.59
C ALA A 399 7.37 30.48 -19.19
N TRP A 400 8.36 30.50 -20.08
CA TRP A 400 9.66 29.84 -19.87
C TRP A 400 10.57 30.68 -18.98
N ALA A 401 11.23 30.06 -18.01
CA ALA A 401 12.28 30.71 -17.21
C ALA A 401 13.47 31.13 -18.09
N THR A 402 14.17 32.18 -17.66
CA THR A 402 15.48 32.56 -18.20
C THR A 402 16.49 32.67 -17.05
N ASP A 403 17.73 33.04 -17.35
CA ASP A 403 18.75 33.27 -16.33
C ASP A 403 18.31 34.31 -15.27
N GLU A 404 17.47 35.29 -15.66
CA GLU A 404 17.03 36.38 -14.78
C GLU A 404 15.51 36.47 -14.55
N LEU A 405 14.69 35.69 -15.28
CA LEU A 405 13.23 35.80 -15.25
C LEU A 405 12.55 34.50 -14.79
N PRO A 406 11.53 34.60 -13.90
CA PRO A 406 10.85 33.46 -13.31
C PRO A 406 9.93 32.75 -14.31
N GLY A 407 9.84 31.43 -14.27
CA GLY A 407 8.93 30.65 -15.11
C GLY A 407 9.21 29.16 -15.05
N ALA A 408 8.62 28.42 -15.98
CA ALA A 408 8.80 26.97 -16.11
C ALA A 408 10.08 26.58 -16.85
N CYS A 409 10.67 25.43 -16.53
CA CYS A 409 11.79 24.86 -17.28
C CYS A 409 11.33 24.50 -18.69
N TYR A 410 11.89 25.12 -19.73
CA TYR A 410 11.50 24.79 -21.10
C TYR A 410 12.22 23.54 -21.59
N TYR A 411 11.45 22.50 -21.91
CA TYR A 411 11.99 21.17 -22.22
C TYR A 411 12.94 21.17 -23.41
N TYR A 412 12.61 21.87 -24.51
CA TYR A 412 13.37 21.75 -25.75
C TYR A 412 14.72 22.48 -25.72
N ASP A 413 14.88 23.50 -24.88
CA ASP A 413 16.17 24.19 -24.70
C ASP A 413 17.07 23.47 -23.68
N HIS A 414 16.49 22.71 -22.75
CA HIS A 414 17.20 22.07 -21.63
C HIS A 414 17.16 20.54 -21.65
N LYS A 415 16.71 19.93 -22.75
CA LYS A 415 16.53 18.48 -22.86
C LYS A 415 17.79 17.70 -22.53
N GLU A 416 18.92 18.09 -23.11
CA GLU A 416 20.21 17.45 -22.87
C GLU A 416 20.65 17.59 -21.41
N GLU A 417 20.42 18.75 -20.78
CA GLU A 417 20.73 18.99 -19.37
C GLU A 417 19.88 18.14 -18.43
N ILE A 418 18.59 18.00 -18.74
CA ILE A 418 17.67 17.10 -18.04
C ILE A 418 18.17 15.65 -18.17
N PHE A 419 18.57 15.22 -19.37
CA PHE A 419 19.08 13.86 -19.59
C PHE A 419 20.39 13.59 -18.85
N GLU A 420 21.30 14.57 -18.80
CA GLU A 420 22.52 14.46 -18.01
C GLU A 420 22.23 14.45 -16.50
N THR A 421 21.22 15.20 -16.04
CA THR A 421 20.75 15.18 -14.65
C THR A 421 20.19 13.81 -14.28
N ILE A 422 19.34 13.21 -15.13
CA ILE A 422 18.82 11.86 -14.94
C ILE A 422 19.96 10.84 -14.80
N LYS A 423 20.98 10.90 -15.68
CA LYS A 423 22.14 9.99 -15.62
C LYS A 423 22.93 10.15 -14.32
N LYS A 424 23.11 11.38 -13.83
CA LYS A 424 23.81 11.67 -12.57
C LYS A 424 23.03 11.17 -11.36
N LEU A 425 21.72 11.37 -11.34
CA LEU A 425 20.86 10.96 -10.23
C LEU A 425 20.60 9.46 -10.18
N ARG A 426 20.66 8.76 -11.31
CA ARG A 426 20.34 7.33 -11.37
C ARG A 426 21.03 6.44 -10.32
N PRO A 427 22.34 6.58 -10.03
CA PRO A 427 22.98 5.83 -8.93
C PRO A 427 22.63 6.35 -7.52
N GLU A 428 22.06 7.55 -7.40
CA GLU A 428 21.79 8.23 -6.12
C GLU A 428 20.35 8.10 -5.64
N VAL A 429 19.41 7.75 -6.52
CA VAL A 429 17.99 7.60 -6.19
C VAL A 429 17.41 6.27 -6.66
N ASP A 430 16.28 5.88 -6.08
CA ASP A 430 15.60 4.61 -6.36
C ASP A 430 14.51 4.80 -7.41
N VAL A 431 13.82 5.95 -7.43
CA VAL A 431 12.79 6.31 -8.41
C VAL A 431 13.07 7.66 -9.04
N ILE A 432 13.01 7.75 -10.37
CA ILE A 432 13.02 9.02 -11.12
C ILE A 432 11.67 9.20 -11.79
N ALA A 433 11.00 10.31 -11.49
CA ALA A 433 9.75 10.72 -12.13
C ALA A 433 9.98 12.00 -12.95
N VAL A 434 9.57 11.96 -14.22
CA VAL A 434 9.62 13.11 -15.13
C VAL A 434 8.21 13.47 -15.55
N GLU A 435 7.79 14.69 -15.23
CA GLU A 435 6.55 15.30 -15.66
C GLU A 435 6.81 16.21 -16.86
N LEU A 436 6.05 16.03 -17.94
CA LEU A 436 6.06 16.92 -19.09
C LEU A 436 4.69 17.58 -19.25
N GLN A 437 4.65 18.90 -19.06
CA GLN A 437 3.52 19.73 -19.49
C GLN A 437 3.59 19.86 -21.01
N TYR A 438 2.72 19.14 -21.70
CA TYR A 438 2.82 18.90 -23.15
C TYR A 438 1.68 19.57 -23.92
N LEU A 439 1.83 19.75 -25.23
CA LEU A 439 0.75 20.22 -26.11
C LEU A 439 -0.63 19.63 -25.76
N GLU A 440 -1.59 20.50 -25.46
CA GLU A 440 -2.98 20.15 -25.22
C GLU A 440 -3.63 19.60 -26.50
N THR A 441 -4.18 18.38 -26.41
CA THR A 441 -5.03 17.82 -27.45
C THR A 441 -6.28 17.24 -26.83
N TYR A 442 -7.46 17.63 -27.31
CA TYR A 442 -8.75 17.06 -26.90
C TYR A 442 -9.00 15.68 -27.53
N ASN A 443 -8.02 14.79 -27.41
CA ASN A 443 -8.02 13.43 -27.93
C ASN A 443 -7.49 12.48 -26.84
N PRO A 444 -8.22 11.40 -26.48
CA PRO A 444 -7.76 10.45 -25.46
C PRO A 444 -6.57 9.59 -25.89
N TYR A 445 -6.15 9.67 -27.16
CA TYR A 445 -5.00 8.93 -27.68
C TYR A 445 -3.77 9.84 -27.80
N PRO A 446 -2.57 9.35 -27.45
CA PRO A 446 -1.35 10.14 -27.56
C PRO A 446 -1.02 10.44 -29.03
N THR A 447 -0.46 11.62 -29.26
CA THR A 447 0.09 12.00 -30.56
C THR A 447 1.37 11.19 -30.87
N GLY A 448 1.74 11.10 -32.14
CA GLY A 448 2.98 10.40 -32.54
C GLY A 448 4.25 11.03 -31.94
N GLU A 449 4.24 12.35 -31.71
CA GLU A 449 5.34 13.08 -31.08
C GLU A 449 5.44 12.75 -29.59
N GLN A 450 4.33 12.81 -28.84
CA GLN A 450 4.28 12.36 -27.44
C GLN A 450 4.80 10.93 -27.28
N VAL A 451 4.40 10.00 -28.15
CA VAL A 451 4.90 8.61 -28.11
C VAL A 451 6.41 8.55 -28.32
N THR A 452 6.96 9.38 -29.22
CA THR A 452 8.39 9.40 -29.52
C THR A 452 9.18 9.97 -28.35
N GLU A 453 8.79 11.14 -27.87
CA GLU A 453 9.51 11.86 -26.82
C GLU A 453 9.43 11.15 -25.47
N PHE A 454 8.26 10.61 -25.09
CA PHE A 454 8.12 9.91 -23.81
C PHE A 454 8.94 8.61 -23.79
N ARG A 455 9.08 7.95 -24.95
CA ARG A 455 9.97 6.79 -25.08
C ARG A 455 11.43 7.18 -24.98
N GLU A 456 11.80 8.36 -25.47
CA GLU A 456 13.16 8.88 -25.37
C GLU A 456 13.54 9.24 -23.93
N VAL A 457 12.63 9.92 -23.20
CA VAL A 457 12.78 10.20 -21.77
C VAL A 457 12.90 8.89 -20.99
N ARG A 458 12.00 7.94 -21.22
CA ARG A 458 12.06 6.60 -20.59
C ARG A 458 13.39 5.89 -20.89
N ALA A 459 13.93 6.04 -22.10
CA ALA A 459 15.20 5.42 -22.47
C ALA A 459 16.41 5.96 -21.67
N GLN A 460 16.28 7.10 -20.98
CA GLN A 460 17.30 7.62 -20.07
C GLN A 460 17.35 6.90 -18.71
N GLY A 461 16.44 5.96 -18.44
CA GLY A 461 16.37 5.23 -17.16
C GLY A 461 15.41 5.86 -16.14
N VAL A 462 14.42 6.59 -16.64
CA VAL A 462 13.30 7.16 -15.86
C VAL A 462 12.27 6.05 -15.58
N ASP A 463 11.74 6.02 -14.36
CA ASP A 463 10.77 5.01 -13.92
C ASP A 463 9.33 5.43 -14.23
N ILE A 464 9.03 6.72 -14.07
CA ILE A 464 7.70 7.31 -14.30
C ILE A 464 7.83 8.48 -15.27
N VAL A 465 7.12 8.45 -16.39
CA VAL A 465 6.99 9.60 -17.30
C VAL A 465 5.52 9.97 -17.38
N THR A 466 5.15 11.14 -16.88
CA THR A 466 3.77 11.65 -16.89
C THR A 466 3.64 12.80 -17.87
N GLY A 467 2.56 12.77 -18.66
CA GLY A 467 2.14 13.89 -19.48
C GLY A 467 1.02 14.61 -18.76
N VAL A 468 1.23 15.87 -18.42
CA VAL A 468 0.22 16.75 -17.84
C VAL A 468 -0.18 17.75 -18.92
N GLN A 469 -1.46 18.18 -18.94
CA GLN A 469 -2.12 19.14 -19.86
C GLN A 469 -3.30 18.60 -20.69
N SER A 470 -3.49 17.31 -20.95
CA SER A 470 -4.54 16.88 -21.91
C SER A 470 -5.98 17.25 -21.52
N HIS A 471 -6.27 17.47 -20.23
CA HIS A 471 -7.61 17.70 -19.67
C HIS A 471 -8.70 16.66 -20.08
N VAL A 472 -8.29 15.49 -20.60
CA VAL A 472 -9.15 14.41 -21.13
C VAL A 472 -8.96 13.13 -20.36
#